data_AF-A0A371LS14-F1
#
_entry.id   AF-A0A371LS14-F1
#
_cell.length_a   1.000
_cell.length_b   1.000
_cell.length_c   1.000
_cell.angle_alpha   90.00
_cell.angle_beta   90.00
_cell.angle_gamma   90.00
#
_symmetry.space_group_name_H-M   'P 1'
#
loop_
_entity.id
_entity.type
_entity.pdbx_description
1 polymer ?
#
loop_
_entity_poly.entity_id
_entity_poly.type
_entity_poly.pdbx_seq_one_letter_code
_entity_poly.pdbx_strand_id
1 'polypeptide(L)'
;ADRIDSLSDRENWNGYLFPSRSSSTGHVSVSTIRRRFNQLADTAGVVVDGDTPTPKMGRRFWYSAYQEAVGEVLEGLEGVAEDQGSSSTEVVLRNYLSREQERKARRRRMYEKLQAAFNS
;
A
#
# COMPACT_ATOMS: atom_id res chain seq x y z
N ALA A 1 16.13 -8.65 -3.80
CA ALA A 1 15.46 -9.78 -3.12
C ALA A 1 14.32 -9.22 -2.30
N ASP A 2 13.13 -9.80 -2.41
CA ASP A 2 12.02 -9.37 -1.58
C ASP A 2 12.39 -9.66 -0.11
N ARG A 3 12.02 -8.77 0.80
CA ARG A 3 12.33 -8.92 2.24
C ARG A 3 11.91 -10.29 2.79
N ILE A 4 10.88 -10.89 2.19
CA ILE A 4 10.38 -12.22 2.51
C ILE A 4 11.41 -13.29 2.15
N ASP A 5 12.01 -13.24 0.97
CA ASP A 5 13.02 -14.21 0.53
C ASP A 5 14.20 -14.25 1.50
N SER A 6 14.71 -13.08 1.88
CA SER A 6 15.82 -12.97 2.84
C SER A 6 15.46 -13.39 4.27
N LEU A 7 14.17 -13.45 4.60
CA LEU A 7 13.69 -13.95 5.89
C LEU A 7 13.46 -15.46 5.84
N SER A 8 12.96 -16.00 4.72
CA SER A 8 12.71 -17.43 4.56
C SER A 8 13.99 -18.27 4.60
N ASP A 9 15.13 -17.69 4.23
CA ASP A 9 16.43 -18.37 4.31
C ASP A 9 16.94 -18.56 5.75
N ARG A 10 16.27 -17.98 6.75
CA ARG A 10 16.68 -18.09 8.15
C ARG A 10 16.02 -19.30 8.79
N GLU A 11 16.84 -20.23 9.31
CA GLU A 11 16.37 -21.46 9.98
C GLU A 11 15.30 -21.23 11.06
N ASN A 12 15.32 -20.08 11.73
CA ASN A 12 14.42 -19.74 12.83
C ASN A 12 13.44 -18.61 12.49
N TRP A 13 13.10 -18.42 11.21
CA TRP A 13 12.09 -17.42 10.87
C TRP A 13 10.70 -17.84 11.35
N ASN A 14 10.07 -16.97 12.12
CA ASN A 14 8.78 -17.21 12.74
C ASN A 14 7.59 -16.70 11.90
N GLY A 15 7.77 -16.49 10.60
CA GLY A 15 6.73 -16.06 9.66
C GLY A 15 6.34 -14.58 9.74
N TYR A 16 6.90 -13.79 10.67
CA TYR A 16 6.60 -12.36 10.77
C TYR A 16 7.55 -11.51 9.92
N LEU A 17 7.02 -10.50 9.23
CA LEU A 17 7.81 -9.55 8.43
C LEU A 17 8.80 -8.73 9.28
N PHE A 18 8.44 -8.49 10.55
CA PHE A 18 9.24 -7.78 11.54
C PHE A 18 9.55 -8.69 12.73
N PRO A 19 10.46 -9.67 12.57
CA PRO A 19 10.85 -10.54 13.67
C PRO A 19 11.67 -9.77 14.71
N SER A 20 11.54 -10.14 15.98
CA SER A 20 12.29 -9.57 17.10
C SER A 20 12.75 -10.65 18.04
N ARG A 21 14.08 -10.74 18.25
CA ARG A 21 14.69 -11.70 19.20
C ARG A 21 14.48 -11.29 20.66
N SER A 22 14.23 -10.01 20.93
CA SER A 22 14.02 -9.47 22.28
C SER A 22 12.54 -9.42 22.68
N SER A 23 11.62 -9.79 21.78
CA SER A 23 10.19 -9.84 22.07
C SER A 23 9.80 -11.26 22.45
N SER A 24 9.06 -11.42 23.56
CA SER A 24 8.50 -12.71 23.98
C SER A 24 7.53 -13.31 22.96
N THR A 25 6.89 -12.46 22.15
CA THR A 25 5.99 -12.88 21.06
C THR A 25 6.73 -13.13 19.74
N GLY A 26 8.06 -13.02 19.73
CA GLY A 26 8.91 -13.25 18.55
C GLY A 26 8.86 -12.16 17.47
N HIS A 27 8.02 -11.13 17.61
CA HIS A 27 7.88 -10.07 16.63
C HIS A 27 7.83 -8.69 17.29
N VAL A 28 8.11 -7.67 16.51
CA VAL A 28 8.10 -6.28 16.98
C VAL A 28 6.68 -5.91 17.44
N SER A 29 6.55 -5.35 18.64
CA SER A 29 5.26 -4.95 19.19
C SER A 29 4.64 -3.78 18.40
N VAL A 30 3.32 -3.68 18.43
CA VAL A 30 2.57 -2.55 17.86
C VAL A 30 3.06 -1.21 18.43
N SER A 31 3.33 -1.15 19.75
CA SER A 31 3.85 0.06 20.40
C SER A 31 5.22 0.47 19.88
N THR A 32 6.09 -0.50 19.55
CA THR A 32 7.40 -0.21 18.95
C THR A 32 7.27 0.34 17.54
N ILE A 33 6.39 -0.24 16.72
CA ILE A 33 6.10 0.29 15.37
C ILE A 33 5.53 1.71 15.45
N ARG A 34 4.57 1.96 16.34
CA ARG A 34 4.00 3.30 16.54
C ARG A 34 5.05 4.31 16.95
N ARG A 35 5.95 3.97 17.88
CA ARG A 35 7.04 4.84 18.31
C ARG A 35 7.98 5.18 17.14
N ARG A 36 8.39 4.17 16.37
CA ARG A 36 9.26 4.38 15.18
C ARG A 36 8.58 5.26 14.14
N PHE A 37 7.30 5.07 13.89
CA PHE A 37 6.52 5.91 12.97
C PHE A 37 6.48 7.36 13.44
N ASN A 38 6.13 7.59 14.72
CA ASN A 38 6.07 8.94 15.27
C ASN A 38 7.44 9.62 15.22
N GLN A 39 8.52 8.91 15.56
CA GLN A 39 9.88 9.44 15.48
C GLN A 39 10.27 9.80 14.05
N LEU A 40 9.89 8.97 13.07
CA LEU A 40 10.13 9.28 11.66
C LEU A 40 9.39 10.56 11.23
N ALA A 41 8.11 10.69 11.61
CA ALA A 41 7.33 11.87 11.29
C ALA A 41 7.87 13.14 11.94
N ASP A 42 8.29 13.04 13.20
CA ASP A 42 8.92 14.13 13.96
C ASP A 42 10.25 14.57 13.33
N THR A 43 11.15 13.62 13.05
CA THR A 43 12.42 13.89 12.37
C THR A 43 12.21 14.52 10.99
N ALA A 44 11.15 14.13 10.28
CA ALA A 44 10.81 14.68 8.97
C ALA A 44 10.03 16.02 9.05
N GLY A 45 9.68 16.50 10.26
CA GLY A 45 8.90 17.72 10.44
C GLY A 45 7.49 17.66 9.86
N VAL A 46 6.92 16.45 9.71
CA VAL A 46 5.60 16.27 9.08
C VAL A 46 4.51 16.52 10.11
N VAL A 47 3.57 17.39 9.76
CA VAL A 47 2.39 17.73 10.56
C VAL A 47 1.14 17.55 9.71
N VAL A 48 0.11 16.92 10.28
CA VAL A 48 -1.20 16.73 9.63
C VAL A 48 -2.25 17.27 10.57
N ASP A 49 -3.05 18.24 10.11
CA ASP A 49 -4.08 18.92 10.91
C ASP A 49 -3.55 19.50 12.24
N GLY A 50 -2.28 19.91 12.28
CA GLY A 50 -1.62 20.46 13.47
C GLY A 50 -0.96 19.42 14.38
N ASP A 51 -1.14 18.13 14.12
CA ASP A 51 -0.61 17.04 14.96
C ASP A 51 0.48 16.21 14.26
N THR A 52 1.35 15.56 15.06
CA THR A 52 2.25 14.53 14.55
C THR A 52 1.43 13.36 13.99
N PRO A 53 1.62 12.99 12.71
CA PRO A 53 0.81 11.95 12.09
C PRO A 53 0.99 10.60 12.77
N THR A 54 -0.09 9.84 12.81
CA THR A 54 -0.12 8.49 13.39
C THR A 54 -0.21 7.41 12.30
N PRO A 55 0.15 6.14 12.59
CA PRO A 55 -0.07 5.04 11.65
C PRO A 55 -1.53 4.92 11.18
N LYS A 56 -2.50 5.31 12.02
CA LYS A 56 -3.93 5.30 11.65
C LYS A 56 -4.25 6.33 10.57
N MET A 57 -3.66 7.53 10.65
CA MET A 57 -3.78 8.56 9.62
C MET A 57 -3.14 8.10 8.32
N GLY A 58 -1.94 7.52 8.38
CA GLY A 58 -1.30 6.90 7.21
C GLY A 58 -2.16 5.81 6.57
N ARG A 59 -2.77 4.94 7.38
CA ARG A 59 -3.73 3.93 6.89
C ARG A 59 -4.94 4.56 6.20
N ARG A 60 -5.51 5.63 6.75
CA ARG A 60 -6.65 6.35 6.15
C ARG A 60 -6.26 6.95 4.80
N PHE A 61 -5.15 7.70 4.77
CA PHE A 61 -4.60 8.25 3.55
C PHE A 61 -4.39 7.18 2.48
N TRP A 62 -3.77 6.06 2.86
CA TRP A 62 -3.54 4.93 1.97
C TRP A 62 -4.84 4.42 1.33
N TYR A 63 -5.89 4.19 2.12
CA TYR A 63 -7.17 3.73 1.57
C TYR A 63 -7.86 4.78 0.71
N SER A 64 -7.79 6.06 1.08
CA SER A 64 -8.36 7.13 0.26
C SER A 64 -7.66 7.23 -1.09
N ALA A 65 -6.33 7.33 -1.10
CA ALA A 65 -5.54 7.36 -2.33
C ALA A 65 -5.69 6.07 -3.15
N TYR A 66 -5.90 4.93 -2.48
CA TYR A 66 -6.22 3.66 -3.13
C TYR A 66 -7.57 3.70 -3.86
N GLN A 67 -8.63 4.15 -3.19
CA GLN A 67 -9.97 4.19 -3.79
C GLN A 67 -10.02 5.16 -4.96
N GLU A 68 -9.36 6.31 -4.83
CA GLU A 68 -9.20 7.29 -5.91
C GLU A 68 -8.49 6.67 -7.13
N ALA A 69 -7.34 6.02 -6.93
CA ALA A 69 -6.60 5.38 -8.02
C ALA A 69 -7.36 4.22 -8.69
N VAL A 70 -8.22 3.51 -7.95
CA VAL A 70 -9.11 2.48 -8.53
C VAL A 70 -10.25 3.14 -9.31
N GLY A 71 -10.84 4.21 -8.78
CA GLY A 71 -11.87 5.00 -9.47
C GLY A 71 -11.38 5.53 -10.82
N GLU A 72 -10.22 6.19 -10.86
CA GLU A 72 -9.61 6.70 -12.10
C GLU A 72 -9.39 5.61 -13.15
N VAL A 73 -9.01 4.40 -12.74
CA VAL A 73 -8.83 3.27 -13.65
C VAL A 73 -10.17 2.79 -14.19
N LEU A 74 -11.22 2.74 -13.36
CA LEU A 74 -12.56 2.34 -13.80
C LEU A 74 -13.18 3.39 -14.73
N GLU A 75 -13.09 4.68 -14.41
CA GLU A 75 -13.57 5.79 -15.24
C GLU A 75 -12.89 5.79 -16.62
N GLY A 76 -11.57 5.61 -16.65
CA GLY A 76 -10.82 5.51 -17.91
C GLY A 76 -11.19 4.29 -18.76
N LEU A 77 -11.74 3.24 -18.14
CA LEU A 77 -12.22 2.05 -18.84
C LEU A 77 -13.67 2.20 -19.31
N GLU A 78 -14.52 2.89 -18.55
CA GLU A 78 -15.89 3.23 -18.98
C GLU A 78 -15.88 4.11 -20.23
N GLY A 79 -14.99 5.11 -20.30
CA GLY A 79 -14.83 5.93 -21.51
C GLY A 79 -14.37 5.15 -22.75
N VAL A 80 -13.61 4.06 -22.56
CA VAL A 80 -13.21 3.15 -23.66
C VAL A 80 -14.32 2.16 -24.01
N ALA A 81 -15.18 1.81 -23.04
CA ALA A 81 -16.30 0.89 -23.22
C ALA A 81 -17.46 1.51 -24.01
N GLU A 82 -17.77 2.79 -23.77
CA GLU A 82 -18.77 3.55 -24.52
C GLU A 82 -18.40 3.69 -26.00
N ASP A 83 -17.10 3.83 -26.31
CA ASP A 83 -16.58 3.91 -27.67
C ASP A 83 -16.59 2.55 -28.44
N GLN A 84 -16.72 1.41 -27.73
CA GLN A 84 -16.53 0.07 -28.30
C GLN A 84 -17.76 -0.84 -28.25
N GLY A 85 -18.88 -0.39 -27.68
CA GLY A 85 -20.21 -0.99 -27.81
C GLY A 85 -20.27 -2.52 -27.82
N SER A 86 -20.02 -3.19 -26.68
CA SER A 86 -20.47 -4.59 -26.52
C SER A 86 -20.43 -5.09 -25.08
N SER A 87 -21.33 -6.03 -24.79
CA SER A 87 -21.49 -6.85 -23.58
C SER A 87 -20.28 -7.72 -23.19
N SER A 88 -19.17 -7.64 -23.95
CA SER A 88 -17.87 -8.24 -23.59
C SER A 88 -17.08 -7.39 -22.59
N THR A 89 -17.34 -6.08 -22.50
CA THR A 89 -16.56 -5.18 -21.64
C THR A 89 -16.79 -5.44 -20.15
N GLU A 90 -18.01 -5.77 -19.73
CA GLU A 90 -18.32 -6.11 -18.34
C GLU A 90 -17.62 -7.41 -17.88
N VAL A 91 -17.50 -8.39 -18.79
CA VAL A 91 -16.76 -9.65 -18.57
C VAL A 91 -15.24 -9.41 -18.56
N VAL A 92 -14.75 -8.46 -19.36
CA VAL A 92 -13.35 -8.00 -19.31
C VAL A 92 -13.09 -7.24 -18.01
N LEU A 93 -13.97 -6.36 -17.55
CA LEU A 93 -13.88 -5.68 -16.25
C LEU A 93 -13.78 -6.71 -15.12
N ARG A 94 -14.62 -7.75 -15.14
CA ARG A 94 -14.62 -8.83 -14.14
C ARG A 94 -13.39 -9.75 -14.20
N ASN A 95 -12.80 -9.96 -15.39
CA ASN A 95 -11.61 -10.79 -15.59
C ASN A 95 -10.28 -10.02 -15.43
N TYR A 96 -10.24 -8.72 -15.73
CA TYR A 96 -9.07 -7.85 -15.54
C TYR A 96 -8.71 -7.72 -14.05
N LEU A 97 -9.70 -7.91 -13.18
CA LEU A 97 -9.57 -7.91 -11.73
C LEU A 97 -9.21 -9.29 -11.16
N SER A 98 -8.37 -10.09 -11.85
CA SER A 98 -7.67 -11.13 -11.10
C SER A 98 -6.92 -10.42 -9.97
N ARG A 99 -7.06 -10.90 -8.72
CA ARG A 99 -6.55 -10.17 -7.53
C ARG A 99 -5.09 -9.77 -7.67
N GLU A 100 -4.32 -10.52 -8.45
CA GLU A 100 -2.93 -10.28 -8.74
C GLU A 100 -2.67 -9.12 -9.71
N GLN A 101 -3.41 -9.05 -10.84
CA GLN A 101 -3.28 -7.93 -11.78
C GLN A 101 -3.76 -6.63 -11.14
N GLU A 102 -4.84 -6.71 -10.36
CA GLU A 102 -5.31 -5.62 -9.54
C GLU A 102 -4.21 -5.17 -8.57
N ARG A 103 -3.59 -6.10 -7.80
CA ARG A 103 -2.46 -5.81 -6.91
C ARG A 103 -1.27 -5.17 -7.62
N LYS A 104 -1.00 -5.54 -8.87
CA LYS A 104 0.12 -4.98 -9.65
C LYS A 104 -0.20 -3.55 -10.12
N ALA A 105 -1.39 -3.33 -10.69
CA ALA A 105 -1.84 -2.00 -11.09
C ALA A 105 -1.89 -1.03 -9.89
N ARG A 106 -2.44 -1.49 -8.76
CA ARG A 106 -2.47 -0.76 -7.47
C ARG A 106 -1.09 -0.33 -7.00
N ARG A 107 -0.09 -1.24 -7.01
CA ARG A 107 1.29 -0.93 -6.60
C ARG A 107 1.95 0.10 -7.50
N ARG A 108 1.74 -0.01 -8.82
CA ARG A 108 2.31 0.90 -9.80
C ARG A 108 1.78 2.33 -9.64
N ARG A 109 0.46 2.51 -9.58
CA ARG A 109 -0.16 3.85 -9.43
C ARG A 109 0.24 4.53 -8.13
N MET A 110 0.31 3.76 -7.04
CA MET A 110 0.80 4.31 -5.77
C MET A 110 2.27 4.70 -5.85
N TYR A 111 3.12 3.87 -6.50
CA TYR A 111 4.51 4.23 -6.70
C TYR A 111 4.64 5.56 -7.45
N GLU A 112 3.86 5.78 -8.49
CA GLU A 112 3.80 7.04 -9.24
C GLU A 112 3.35 8.22 -8.36
N LYS A 113 2.27 8.07 -7.57
CA LYS A 113 1.82 9.13 -6.63
C LYS A 113 2.87 9.47 -5.57
N LEU A 114 3.53 8.46 -4.99
CA LEU A 114 4.60 8.67 -4.00
C LEU A 114 5.84 9.28 -4.65
N GLN A 115 6.22 8.84 -5.85
CA GLN A 115 7.34 9.41 -6.59
C GLN A 115 7.12 10.91 -6.85
N ALA A 116 5.92 11.30 -7.30
CA ALA A 116 5.58 12.70 -7.51
C ALA A 116 5.66 13.52 -6.20
N ALA A 117 5.17 12.96 -5.09
CA ALA A 117 5.19 13.63 -3.79
C ALA A 117 6.59 13.77 -3.17
N PHE A 118 7.54 12.87 -3.49
CA PHE A 118 8.88 12.87 -2.89
C PHE A 118 10.00 13.37 -3.81
N ASN A 119 9.73 13.55 -5.11
CA ASN A 119 10.67 14.12 -6.08
C ASN A 119 10.25 15.52 -6.58
N SER A 120 9.36 16.20 -5.85
CA SER A 120 9.03 17.62 -6.04
C SER A 120 9.66 18.49 -4.97
#